data_AF-A0A0C3QIX0-F1
#
_entry.id   AF-A0A0C3QIX0-F1
#
_cell.length_a   1.000
_cell.length_b   1.000
_cell.length_c   1.000
_cell.angle_alpha   90.00
_cell.angle_beta   90.00
_cell.angle_gamma   90.00
#
_symmetry.space_group_name_H-M   'P 1'
#
loop_
_entity.id
_entity.type
_entity.pdbx_description
1 polymer ?
#
loop_
_entity_poly.entity_id
_entity_poly.type
_entity_poly.pdbx_seq_one_letter_code
_entity_poly.pdbx_strand_id
1 'polypeptide(L)'
;MSDDTTFMRYQAPEELREPRPMSPEGDIFAWSMVSLEIISRVEPYPRQGTASLLYERTLLDKAPPTLEEHPSPLWEKCPGLWELIRSCQNWDRLQRPGLDYIISKLDEYVEKEDTSS
;
A
#
# COMPACT_ATOMS: atom_id res chain seq x y z
N MET A 1 18.37 -15.80 8.12
CA MET A 1 17.96 -15.35 6.76
C MET A 1 16.51 -14.87 6.82
N SER A 2 16.19 -13.89 7.68
CA SER A 2 14.79 -13.53 7.99
C SER A 2 14.49 -12.03 7.99
N ASP A 3 15.47 -11.15 7.77
CA ASP A 3 15.22 -9.70 7.90
C ASP A 3 14.92 -9.01 6.57
N ASP A 4 15.59 -9.39 5.47
CA ASP A 4 15.49 -8.64 4.21
C ASP A 4 14.09 -8.71 3.57
N THR A 5 13.42 -9.87 3.65
CA THR A 5 12.06 -10.03 3.09
C THR A 5 11.03 -9.14 3.77
N THR A 6 11.18 -8.92 5.07
CA THR A 6 10.23 -8.11 5.85
C THR A 6 10.25 -6.66 5.37
N PHE A 7 11.45 -6.07 5.21
CA PHE A 7 11.57 -4.70 4.73
C PHE A 7 11.10 -4.55 3.27
N MET A 8 11.41 -5.51 2.40
CA MET A 8 11.05 -5.45 0.98
C MET A 8 9.53 -5.36 0.72
N ARG A 9 8.68 -5.86 1.62
CA ARG A 9 7.21 -5.81 1.48
C ARG A 9 6.66 -4.37 1.49
N TYR A 10 7.39 -3.45 2.10
CA TYR A 10 6.99 -2.05 2.28
C TYR A 10 7.77 -1.09 1.38
N GLN A 11 8.85 -1.54 0.73
CA GLN A 11 9.66 -0.71 -0.13
C GLN A 11 8.98 -0.42 -1.46
N ALA A 12 9.12 0.80 -1.95
CA ALA A 12 8.57 1.18 -3.23
C ALA A 12 9.34 0.49 -4.38
N PRO A 13 8.68 0.15 -5.49
CA PRO A 13 9.33 -0.62 -6.55
C PRO A 13 10.57 0.05 -7.16
N GLU A 14 10.57 1.38 -7.23
CA GLU A 14 11.71 2.17 -7.70
C GLU A 14 12.93 2.06 -6.77
N GLU A 15 12.73 1.84 -5.47
CA GLU A 15 13.80 1.69 -4.47
C GLU A 15 14.41 0.28 -4.53
N LEU A 16 13.60 -0.73 -4.86
CA LEU A 16 14.06 -2.09 -5.10
C LEU A 16 14.87 -2.21 -6.39
N ARG A 17 14.52 -1.42 -7.43
CA ARG A 17 15.20 -1.42 -8.73
C ARG A 17 16.57 -0.75 -8.64
N GLU A 18 16.63 0.39 -7.98
CA GLU A 18 17.84 1.21 -7.81
C GLU A 18 17.82 1.76 -6.38
N PRO A 19 18.82 1.47 -5.53
CA PRO A 19 18.91 2.06 -4.20
C PRO A 19 19.11 3.57 -4.33
N ARG A 20 18.01 4.31 -4.40
CA ARG A 20 17.98 5.77 -4.47
C ARG A 20 17.79 6.34 -3.06
N PRO A 21 18.08 7.64 -2.86
CA PRO A 21 17.66 8.33 -1.64
C PRO A 21 16.14 8.19 -1.47
N MET A 22 15.70 8.05 -0.21
CA MET A 22 14.28 8.09 0.17
C MET A 22 13.60 9.28 -0.50
N SER A 23 12.37 9.07 -0.98
CA SER A 23 11.58 10.12 -1.61
C SER A 23 10.16 10.17 -1.04
N PRO A 24 9.49 11.33 -1.06
CA PRO A 24 8.13 11.45 -0.55
C PRO A 24 7.17 10.46 -1.21
N GLU A 25 7.35 10.17 -2.49
CA GLU A 25 6.52 9.19 -3.19
C GLU A 25 6.76 7.76 -2.68
N GLY A 26 7.99 7.44 -2.27
CA GLY A 26 8.33 6.18 -1.62
C GLY A 26 7.64 6.04 -0.26
N ASP A 27 7.63 7.11 0.53
CA ASP A 27 6.92 7.16 1.81
C ASP A 27 5.40 6.93 1.64
N ILE A 28 4.79 7.51 0.60
CA ILE A 28 3.37 7.28 0.26
C ILE A 28 3.11 5.79 -0.05
N PHE A 29 4.01 5.14 -0.79
CA PHE A 29 3.89 3.72 -1.08
C PHE A 29 4.00 2.88 0.21
N ALA A 30 5.03 3.13 1.02
CA ALA A 30 5.24 2.41 2.28
C ALA A 30 4.06 2.59 3.24
N TRP A 31 3.53 3.81 3.37
CA TRP A 31 2.34 4.10 4.15
C TRP A 31 1.12 3.29 3.67
N SER A 32 0.95 3.13 2.36
CA SER A 32 -0.16 2.35 1.81
C SER A 32 -0.07 0.87 2.18
N MET A 33 1.14 0.30 2.24
CA MET A 33 1.38 -1.09 2.62
C MET A 33 1.13 -1.32 4.11
N VAL A 34 1.60 -0.39 4.96
CA VAL A 34 1.32 -0.43 6.40
C VAL A 34 -0.18 -0.25 6.68
N SER A 35 -0.84 0.68 5.99
CA SER A 35 -2.28 0.89 6.17
C SER A 35 -3.08 -0.35 5.75
N LEU A 36 -2.68 -0.99 4.66
CA LEU A 36 -3.27 -2.24 4.21
C LEU A 36 -3.14 -3.33 5.29
N GLU A 37 -1.94 -3.49 5.87
CA GLU A 37 -1.70 -4.44 6.96
C GLU A 37 -2.54 -4.13 8.20
N ILE A 38 -2.63 -2.86 8.61
CA ILE A 38 -3.43 -2.45 9.77
C ILE A 38 -4.91 -2.81 9.56
N ILE A 39 -5.44 -2.52 8.37
CA ILE A 39 -6.87 -2.67 8.11
C ILE A 39 -7.27 -4.14 7.94
N SER A 40 -6.44 -4.96 7.29
CA SER A 40 -6.73 -6.37 7.06
C SER A 40 -6.14 -7.31 8.11
N ARG A 41 -5.18 -6.83 8.92
CA ARG A 41 -4.34 -7.63 9.85
C ARG A 41 -3.53 -8.72 9.15
N VAL A 42 -3.14 -8.47 7.90
CA VAL A 42 -2.37 -9.40 7.06
C VAL A 42 -1.21 -8.65 6.45
N GLU A 43 0.01 -9.20 6.54
CA GLU A 43 1.21 -8.58 5.95
C GLU A 43 1.07 -8.44 4.42
N PRO A 44 1.66 -7.41 3.79
CA PRO A 44 1.64 -7.27 2.34
C PRO A 44 2.28 -8.47 1.63
N TYR A 45 1.65 -8.94 0.57
CA TYR A 45 2.13 -10.09 -0.23
C TYR A 45 2.26 -11.41 0.58
N PRO A 46 1.20 -11.83 1.31
CA PRO A 46 1.30 -12.93 2.29
C PRO A 46 1.66 -14.29 1.67
N ARG A 47 1.54 -14.43 0.35
CA ARG A 47 1.85 -15.65 -0.40
C ARG A 47 3.28 -15.69 -0.92
N GLN A 48 4.00 -14.57 -0.91
CA GLN A 48 5.39 -14.47 -1.34
C GLN A 48 6.30 -14.71 -0.13
N GLY A 49 6.74 -15.96 0.04
CA GLY A 49 7.57 -16.38 1.18
C GLY A 49 9.08 -16.14 0.99
N THR A 50 9.52 -15.67 -0.17
CA THR A 50 10.93 -15.40 -0.46
C THR A 50 11.11 -14.06 -1.15
N ALA A 51 12.29 -13.46 -0.99
CA ALA A 51 12.65 -12.18 -1.63
C ALA A 51 12.55 -12.26 -3.16
N SER A 52 12.92 -13.40 -3.75
CA SER A 52 12.85 -13.61 -5.19
C SER A 52 11.42 -13.60 -5.74
N LEU A 53 10.48 -14.26 -5.05
CA LEU A 53 9.06 -14.29 -5.44
C LEU A 53 8.41 -12.91 -5.23
N LEU A 54 8.81 -12.21 -4.17
CA LEU A 54 8.38 -10.84 -3.94
C LEU A 54 8.91 -9.89 -5.02
N TYR A 55 10.18 -10.01 -5.39
CA TYR A 55 10.81 -9.25 -6.47
C TYR A 55 10.13 -9.50 -7.82
N GLU A 56 9.86 -10.76 -8.16
CA GLU A 56 9.16 -11.13 -9.40
C GLU A 56 7.79 -10.45 -9.47
N ARG A 57 6.97 -10.63 -8.43
CA ARG A 57 5.63 -10.04 -8.37
C ARG A 57 5.64 -8.51 -8.39
N THR A 58 6.56 -7.90 -7.64
CA THR A 58 6.63 -6.44 -7.54
C THR A 58 7.21 -5.83 -8.80
N LEU A 59 8.38 -6.25 -9.27
CA LEU A 59 9.10 -5.55 -10.34
C LEU A 59 8.82 -6.07 -11.76
N LEU A 60 8.57 -7.37 -11.91
CA LEU A 60 8.31 -7.97 -13.22
C LEU A 60 6.83 -7.92 -13.55
N ASP A 61 5.98 -8.44 -12.66
CA ASP A 61 4.53 -8.48 -12.87
C ASP A 61 3.87 -7.12 -12.59
N LYS A 62 4.54 -6.25 -11.82
CA LYS A 62 4.00 -4.96 -11.39
C LYS A 62 2.65 -5.12 -10.69
N ALA A 63 2.53 -6.21 -9.94
CA ALA A 63 1.28 -6.66 -9.36
C ALA A 63 1.24 -6.33 -7.85
N PRO A 64 0.56 -5.25 -7.46
CA PRO A 64 0.35 -4.92 -6.04
C PRO A 64 -0.55 -5.96 -5.31
N PRO A 65 -0.68 -5.88 -3.98
CA PRO A 65 -1.57 -6.76 -3.23
C PRO A 65 -3.03 -6.61 -3.66
N THR A 66 -3.83 -7.66 -3.49
CA THR A 66 -5.25 -7.66 -3.88
C THR A 66 -6.20 -7.65 -2.69
N LEU A 67 -7.49 -7.38 -2.93
CA LEU A 67 -8.52 -7.36 -1.90
C LEU A 67 -8.72 -8.76 -1.29
N GLU A 68 -8.63 -9.80 -2.10
CA GLU A 68 -8.74 -11.20 -1.64
C GLU A 68 -7.60 -11.60 -0.70
N GLU A 69 -6.42 -10.98 -0.85
CA GLU A 69 -5.28 -11.19 0.04
C GLU A 69 -5.40 -10.39 1.34
N HIS A 70 -6.14 -9.27 1.30
CA HIS A 70 -6.31 -8.34 2.42
C HIS A 70 -7.79 -8.05 2.71
N PRO A 71 -8.58 -9.07 3.09
CA PRO A 71 -10.00 -8.90 3.36
C PRO A 71 -10.21 -8.03 4.61
N SER A 72 -11.17 -7.11 4.55
CA SER A 72 -11.61 -6.34 5.70
C SER A 72 -13.05 -5.87 5.50
N PRO A 73 -13.94 -5.93 6.52
CA PRO A 73 -15.28 -5.35 6.41
C PRO A 73 -15.24 -3.82 6.23
N LEU A 74 -14.10 -3.16 6.51
CA LEU A 74 -13.96 -1.72 6.31
C LEU A 74 -14.07 -1.33 4.83
N TRP A 75 -13.71 -2.22 3.90
CA TRP A 75 -13.80 -1.95 2.47
C TRP A 75 -15.25 -1.80 1.99
N GLU A 76 -16.20 -2.49 2.62
CA GLU A 76 -17.62 -2.34 2.29
C GLU A 76 -18.22 -1.07 2.91
N LYS A 77 -17.77 -0.72 4.13
CA LYS A 77 -18.21 0.49 4.84
C LYS A 77 -17.66 1.77 4.20
N CYS A 78 -16.41 1.74 3.76
CA CYS A 78 -15.74 2.84 3.10
C CYS A 78 -15.04 2.38 1.82
N PRO A 79 -15.78 2.16 0.71
CA PRO A 79 -15.21 1.70 -0.56
C PRO A 79 -14.13 2.64 -1.12
N GLY A 80 -14.25 3.94 -0.85
CA GLY A 80 -13.26 4.93 -1.27
C GLY A 80 -11.88 4.74 -0.64
N LEU A 81 -11.80 4.15 0.56
CA LEU A 81 -10.53 3.93 1.25
C LEU A 81 -9.66 2.91 0.49
N TRP A 82 -10.27 1.86 -0.06
CA TRP A 82 -9.55 0.90 -0.90
C TRP A 82 -8.96 1.59 -2.12
N GLU A 83 -9.76 2.37 -2.86
CA GLU A 83 -9.30 3.11 -4.03
C GLU A 83 -8.17 4.10 -3.70
N LEU A 84 -8.24 4.77 -2.55
CA LEU A 84 -7.19 5.65 -2.06
C LEU A 84 -5.87 4.88 -1.84
N ILE A 85 -5.91 3.79 -1.09
CA ILE A 85 -4.74 2.93 -0.84
C ILE A 85 -4.17 2.40 -2.16
N ARG A 86 -5.04 1.97 -3.08
CA ARG A 86 -4.66 1.52 -4.42
C ARG A 86 -3.94 2.59 -5.23
N SER A 87 -4.42 3.83 -5.18
CA SER A 87 -3.76 4.94 -5.89
C SER A 87 -2.37 5.26 -5.34
N CYS A 88 -2.14 5.04 -4.03
CA CYS A 88 -0.82 5.18 -3.40
C CYS A 88 0.17 4.09 -3.84
N GLN A 89 -0.33 2.94 -4.28
CA GLN A 89 0.46 1.80 -4.78
C GLN A 89 0.78 1.91 -6.29
N ASN A 90 0.55 3.06 -6.92
CA ASN A 90 0.81 3.22 -8.34
C ASN A 90 2.29 2.90 -8.66
N TRP A 91 2.49 2.13 -9.73
CA TRP A 91 3.81 1.77 -10.24
C TRP A 91 4.60 3.00 -10.66
N ASP A 92 3.96 3.95 -11.34
CA ASP A 92 4.58 5.24 -11.62
C ASP A 92 4.47 6.11 -10.37
N ARG A 93 5.62 6.34 -9.72
CA ARG A 93 5.70 7.10 -8.47
C ARG A 93 5.13 8.52 -8.60
N LEU A 94 5.21 9.13 -9.79
CA LEU A 94 4.70 10.49 -10.03
C LEU A 94 3.18 10.54 -10.18
N GLN A 95 2.54 9.38 -10.31
CA GLN A 95 1.07 9.25 -10.36
C GLN A 95 0.47 8.94 -8.98
N ARG A 96 1.29 8.77 -7.94
CA ARG A 96 0.80 8.62 -6.57
C ARG A 96 0.22 9.95 -6.08
N PRO A 97 -0.87 9.95 -5.31
CA PRO A 97 -1.38 11.18 -4.73
C PRO A 97 -0.37 11.80 -3.76
N GLY A 98 -0.38 13.13 -3.67
CA GLY A 98 0.36 13.84 -2.63
C GLY A 98 -0.31 13.68 -1.26
N LEU A 99 0.47 13.91 -0.19
CA LEU A 99 0.00 13.75 1.19
C LEU A 99 -1.22 14.63 1.51
N ASP A 100 -1.25 15.87 1.03
CA ASP A 100 -2.39 16.78 1.25
C ASP A 100 -3.71 16.22 0.71
N TYR A 101 -3.65 15.55 -0.45
CA TYR A 101 -4.82 14.89 -1.03
C TYR A 101 -5.25 13.68 -0.20
N ILE A 102 -4.28 12.88 0.26
CA ILE A 102 -4.54 11.71 1.11
C ILE A 102 -5.24 12.14 2.39
N ILE A 103 -4.71 13.14 3.10
CA ILE A 103 -5.30 13.66 4.34
C ILE A 103 -6.72 14.19 4.08
N SER A 104 -6.91 15.01 3.04
CA SER A 104 -8.23 15.50 2.66
C SER A 104 -9.25 14.37 2.44
N LYS A 105 -8.83 13.25 1.84
CA LYS A 105 -9.71 12.09 1.64
C LYS A 105 -10.01 11.34 2.94
N LEU A 106 -9.02 11.22 3.83
CA LEU A 106 -9.23 10.58 5.13
C LEU A 106 -10.19 11.40 6.00
N ASP A 107 -10.06 12.73 6.01
CA ASP A 107 -10.99 13.63 6.71
C ASP A 107 -12.43 13.47 6.19
N GLU A 108 -12.62 13.42 4.86
CA GLU A 108 -13.93 13.15 4.24
C GLU A 108 -14.53 11.81 4.67
N TYR A 109 -13.72 10.80 5.00
CA TYR A 109 -14.20 9.50 5.44
C TYR A 109 -14.58 9.49 6.93
N VAL A 110 -13.83 10.21 7.76
CA VAL A 110 -14.15 10.37 9.19
C VAL A 110 -15.47 11.13 9.38
N GLU A 111 -15.65 12.25 8.69
CA GLU A 111 -16.86 13.08 8.80
C GLU A 111 -18.15 12.34 8.39
N LYS A 112 -18.04 11.41 7.43
CA LYS A 112 -19.18 10.60 6.95
C LYS A 112 -19.62 9.53 7.96
N GLU A 113 -18.70 8.99 8.75
CA GLU A 113 -19.03 8.04 9.83
C GLU A 113 -19.78 8.75 10.96
N ASP A 114 -19.36 9.97 11.31
CA ASP A 114 -19.98 10.77 12.39
C ASP A 114 -21.41 11.23 12.05
N THR A 115 -21.74 11.38 10.76
CA THR A 115 -23.10 11.74 10.31
C THR A 115 -24.00 10.54 10.04
N SER A 116 -23.45 9.32 10.05
CA SER A 116 -24.19 8.06 9.82
C SER A 116 -24.52 7.29 11.11
N SER A 117 -24.10 7.81 12.27
CA SER A 117 -24.37 7.28 13.62
C SER A 117 -25.51 8.04 14.31
#